data_AF-A0A2Z3GXY7-F1
#
_entry.id   AF-A0A2Z3GXY7-F1
#
_cell.length_a   1.000
_cell.length_b   1.000
_cell.length_c   1.000
_cell.angle_alpha   90.00
_cell.angle_beta   90.00
_cell.angle_gamma   90.00
#
_symmetry.space_group_name_H-M   'P 1'
#
loop_
_entity.id
_entity.type
_entity.pdbx_description
1 polymer ?
#
loop_
_entity_poly.entity_id
_entity_poly.type
_entity_poly.pdbx_seq_one_letter_code
_entity_poly.pdbx_strand_id
1 'polypeptide(L)'
;MVVVPLETDLKRGKLLPNRAGHPQLNPEFRKLELRHYGQKLSAFLFIDSTTIQLYEELLTTPGPKKTRHTEVLDKYAAWRLAKTDGRVLYDAVVMALQAGMVTEALTYADELVAAAQDTKVTIPERDVKPFVAAWSAVRKAVADTPGAPSDAALWQERLDFRNGNVTTLGHYSVLAADNNSADVARRAAQLNDNFKAFYLWHATRGETLPVPNKPLVAVLAPGPEAVRSLNRALDGLPISDAFYAPDHGVLVLSPERMDDVGQTFLRQNQQLFGRGLNRQQLLAGKAPEIDFSGQKGTKPDDVAHASTLAAVERLAIDDAEIAAVSREGSRQLLYATGVLPKHVTLPVWLTNGAVNFFTRPRGPAYVTVGDDETPNMHVALATGYGGPNYVLQRHFRDFVTKKELPSEADRLLENVLGDVYFNGIKNGDDPDPAPPKKVTKKVNPNPMAPMFPGQPGRPGMDGEGGRGPGIPGGPGMPGQGAATASAEEDPALLLRRKQQRLALKANATSWALYYYLAKARPAELKRYIAELNKLPRDLPIDGRTAFGVFVRVFGLSTSEDGPADPVAVKKFANDWFTYINSVGLVGVDVPLVLSAPKTPATNPMGMPGLFGPGSGGGDGR
;
A
#
# COMPACT_ATOMS: atom_id res chain seq x y z
N MET A 1 -6.16 8.34 -6.37
CA MET A 1 -5.45 7.95 -7.60
C MET A 1 -4.90 6.54 -7.42
N VAL A 2 -4.62 5.83 -8.51
CA VAL A 2 -4.00 4.50 -8.51
C VAL A 2 -2.73 4.58 -9.35
N VAL A 3 -1.65 3.97 -8.88
CA VAL A 3 -0.35 3.97 -9.57
C VAL A 3 0.03 2.54 -9.86
N VAL A 4 0.55 2.30 -11.05
CA VAL A 4 1.06 1.01 -11.48
C VAL A 4 2.52 1.16 -11.93
N PRO A 5 3.49 0.54 -11.25
CA PRO A 5 4.86 0.52 -11.72
C PRO A 5 4.97 -0.35 -12.98
N LEU A 6 5.71 0.15 -13.98
CA LEU A 6 6.02 -0.62 -15.18
C LEU A 6 7.35 -1.35 -14.98
N GLU A 7 7.30 -2.67 -14.84
CA GLU A 7 8.49 -3.51 -14.67
C GLU A 7 9.07 -4.03 -16.01
N THR A 8 8.38 -3.76 -17.11
CA THR A 8 8.74 -4.23 -18.46
C THR A 8 8.68 -3.09 -19.46
N ASP A 9 9.51 -3.19 -20.50
CA ASP A 9 9.48 -2.22 -21.60
C ASP A 9 8.12 -2.26 -22.32
N LEU A 10 7.58 -1.07 -22.58
CA LEU A 10 6.37 -0.92 -23.37
C LEU A 10 6.67 -1.21 -24.85
N LYS A 11 5.87 -2.10 -25.44
CA LYS A 11 5.92 -2.38 -26.88
C LYS A 11 5.01 -1.42 -27.63
N ARG A 12 5.11 -1.39 -28.96
CA ARG A 12 4.06 -0.80 -29.82
C ARG A 12 3.23 -1.90 -30.43
N GLY A 13 1.93 -1.68 -30.56
CA GLY A 13 1.02 -2.65 -31.15
C GLY A 13 -0.32 -2.05 -31.58
N LYS A 14 -0.97 -2.72 -32.53
CA LYS A 14 -2.31 -2.38 -33.03
C LYS A 14 -3.36 -3.24 -32.32
N LEU A 15 -4.55 -2.68 -32.10
CA LEU A 15 -5.69 -3.43 -31.52
C LEU A 15 -6.06 -4.64 -32.37
N LEU A 16 -6.09 -4.46 -33.70
CA LEU A 16 -6.28 -5.54 -34.67
C LEU A 16 -4.97 -5.81 -35.41
N PRO A 17 -4.17 -6.80 -34.99
CA PRO A 17 -2.86 -7.06 -35.59
C PRO A 17 -2.94 -7.46 -37.07
N ASN A 18 -4.03 -8.13 -37.46
CA ASN A 18 -4.25 -8.62 -38.83
C ASN A 18 -4.77 -7.54 -39.80
N ARG A 19 -5.06 -6.33 -39.31
CA ARG A 19 -5.51 -5.20 -40.15
C ARG A 19 -4.36 -4.22 -40.37
N ALA A 20 -4.36 -3.58 -41.54
CA ALA A 20 -3.45 -2.47 -41.82
C ALA A 20 -3.57 -1.39 -40.73
N GLY A 21 -2.45 -0.73 -40.41
CA GLY A 21 -2.45 0.38 -39.46
C GLY A 21 -3.16 1.59 -40.07
N HIS A 22 -3.97 2.29 -39.28
CA HIS A 22 -4.63 3.52 -39.70
C HIS A 22 -4.80 4.46 -38.50
N PRO A 23 -4.39 5.74 -38.55
CA PRO A 23 -4.35 6.62 -37.39
C PRO A 23 -5.67 6.74 -36.62
N GLN A 24 -6.81 6.67 -37.31
CA GLN A 24 -8.14 6.80 -36.68
C GLN A 24 -8.86 5.47 -36.47
N LEU A 25 -8.55 4.46 -37.30
CA LEU A 25 -9.33 3.22 -37.36
C LEU A 25 -8.61 2.09 -36.63
N ASN A 26 -7.29 2.00 -36.77
CA ASN A 26 -6.47 1.00 -36.09
C ASN A 26 -5.12 1.63 -35.73
N PRO A 27 -5.11 2.62 -34.83
CA PRO A 27 -3.88 3.28 -34.41
C PRO A 27 -2.92 2.32 -33.71
N GLU A 28 -1.65 2.69 -33.68
CA GLU A 28 -0.66 2.04 -32.84
C GLU A 28 -0.73 2.63 -31.44
N PHE A 29 -0.93 1.75 -30.46
CA PHE A 29 -0.86 2.10 -29.05
C PHE A 29 0.44 1.57 -28.45
N ARG A 30 0.83 2.16 -27.31
CA ARG A 30 1.77 1.51 -26.41
C ARG A 30 1.09 0.28 -25.83
N LYS A 31 1.82 -0.82 -25.71
CA LYS A 31 1.30 -2.11 -25.27
C LYS A 31 2.10 -2.59 -24.08
N LEU A 32 1.40 -2.80 -22.97
CA LEU A 32 1.90 -3.47 -21.78
C LEU A 32 1.73 -4.98 -21.96
N GLU A 33 2.80 -5.74 -21.78
CA GLU A 33 2.75 -7.20 -21.68
C GLU A 33 3.49 -7.63 -20.41
N LEU A 34 2.73 -8.05 -19.40
CA LEU A 34 3.26 -8.41 -18.10
C LEU A 34 2.88 -9.85 -17.76
N ARG A 35 3.84 -10.62 -17.23
CA ARG A 35 3.52 -11.87 -16.54
C ARG A 35 3.39 -11.55 -15.05
N HIS A 36 2.22 -11.79 -14.48
CA HIS A 36 1.91 -11.43 -13.10
C HIS A 36 1.15 -12.59 -12.44
N TYR A 37 1.76 -13.21 -11.42
CA TYR A 37 1.21 -14.37 -10.69
C TYR A 37 0.61 -15.47 -11.60
N GLY A 38 1.39 -15.90 -12.61
CA GLY A 38 0.97 -16.95 -13.55
C GLY A 38 -0.02 -16.50 -14.63
N GLN A 39 -0.50 -15.25 -14.57
CA GLN A 39 -1.35 -14.66 -15.60
C GLN A 39 -0.52 -13.84 -16.58
N LYS A 40 -0.84 -13.92 -17.87
CA LYS A 40 -0.30 -13.01 -18.87
C LYS A 40 -1.30 -11.86 -19.06
N LEU A 41 -0.95 -10.69 -18.55
CA LEU A 41 -1.70 -9.46 -18.76
C LEU A 41 -1.18 -8.79 -20.03
N SER A 42 -2.10 -8.41 -20.91
CA SER A 42 -1.82 -7.67 -22.14
C SER A 42 -2.80 -6.51 -22.23
N ALA A 43 -2.31 -5.29 -22.24
CA ALA A 43 -3.15 -4.11 -22.33
C ALA A 43 -2.61 -3.08 -23.31
N PHE A 44 -3.52 -2.47 -24.06
CA PHE A 44 -3.21 -1.32 -24.90
C PHE A 44 -3.41 -0.06 -24.07
N LEU A 45 -2.36 0.74 -23.94
CA LEU A 45 -2.31 1.88 -23.05
C LEU A 45 -2.85 3.13 -23.77
N PHE A 46 -3.77 3.81 -23.09
CA PHE A 46 -4.33 5.09 -23.45
C PHE A 46 -3.84 6.15 -22.46
N ILE A 47 -3.60 7.37 -22.95
CA ILE A 47 -3.10 8.48 -22.15
C ILE A 47 -3.90 9.71 -22.54
N ASP A 48 -4.53 10.36 -21.57
CA ASP A 48 -5.28 11.61 -21.77
C ASP A 48 -4.75 12.77 -20.93
N SER A 49 -3.65 12.54 -20.19
CA SER A 49 -3.00 13.49 -19.29
C SER A 49 -3.89 14.05 -18.17
N THR A 50 -5.13 13.57 -18.02
CA THR A 50 -6.10 14.07 -17.04
C THR A 50 -6.53 12.95 -16.09
N THR A 51 -7.06 11.85 -16.64
CA THR A 51 -7.49 10.68 -15.88
C THR A 51 -6.43 9.58 -15.88
N ILE A 52 -5.68 9.45 -16.99
CA ILE A 52 -4.58 8.50 -17.15
C ILE A 52 -3.33 9.26 -17.58
N GLN A 53 -2.34 9.24 -16.69
CA GLN A 53 -1.04 9.88 -16.86
C GLN A 53 0.06 8.81 -16.92
N LEU A 54 1.06 9.03 -17.76
CA LEU A 54 2.25 8.19 -17.84
C LEU A 54 3.48 9.02 -17.49
N TYR A 55 4.18 8.63 -16.42
CA TYR A 55 5.37 9.32 -15.94
C TYR A 55 6.63 8.66 -16.50
N GLU A 56 7.09 9.12 -17.67
CA GLU A 56 8.32 8.62 -18.29
C GLU A 56 9.59 9.20 -17.67
N GLU A 57 9.48 10.32 -16.96
CA GLU A 57 10.63 11.01 -16.35
C GLU A 57 11.40 10.11 -15.37
N LEU A 58 10.69 9.19 -14.71
CA LEU A 58 11.27 8.17 -13.83
C LEU A 58 12.17 7.15 -14.56
N LEU A 59 12.09 7.05 -15.89
CA LEU A 59 13.00 6.25 -16.70
C LEU A 59 14.39 6.90 -16.85
N THR A 60 14.47 8.19 -16.58
CA THR A 60 15.67 9.02 -16.83
C THR A 60 16.38 9.49 -15.56
N THR A 61 15.70 9.48 -14.40
CA THR A 61 16.22 10.00 -13.13
C THR A 61 15.91 9.02 -11.99
N PRO A 62 16.91 8.55 -11.20
CA PRO A 62 18.26 9.09 -11.04
C PRO A 62 19.37 8.40 -11.88
N GLY A 63 19.04 7.60 -12.88
CA GLY A 63 20.01 6.96 -13.78
C GLY A 63 19.33 6.20 -14.91
N PRO A 64 20.07 5.74 -15.95
CA PRO A 64 19.47 5.20 -17.17
C PRO A 64 18.69 3.92 -16.88
N LYS A 65 17.39 3.87 -17.19
CA LYS A 65 16.54 2.68 -17.47
C LYS A 65 16.65 1.43 -16.56
N LYS A 66 17.38 1.46 -15.45
CA LYS A 66 17.57 0.29 -14.60
C LYS A 66 16.51 0.28 -13.53
N THR A 67 15.57 -0.64 -13.66
CA THR A 67 14.65 -0.97 -12.57
C THR A 67 15.41 -1.66 -11.45
N ARG A 68 14.86 -1.66 -10.24
CA ARG A 68 15.43 -2.42 -9.13
C ARG A 68 15.62 -3.91 -9.47
N HIS A 69 14.73 -4.47 -10.30
CA HIS A 69 14.88 -5.84 -10.81
C HIS A 69 16.13 -5.99 -11.68
N THR A 70 16.39 -5.07 -12.62
CA THR A 70 17.60 -5.15 -13.43
C THR A 70 18.88 -5.00 -12.61
N GLU A 71 18.89 -4.17 -11.56
CA GLU A 71 20.04 -4.08 -10.65
C GLU A 71 20.33 -5.40 -9.93
N VAL A 72 19.27 -6.10 -9.48
CA VAL A 72 19.38 -7.43 -8.85
C VAL A 72 19.96 -8.44 -9.85
N LEU A 73 19.44 -8.47 -11.06
CA LEU A 73 19.89 -9.38 -12.12
C LEU A 73 21.34 -9.10 -12.53
N ASP A 74 21.73 -7.84 -12.66
CA ASP A 74 23.11 -7.43 -12.96
C ASP A 74 24.06 -7.87 -11.86
N LYS A 75 23.67 -7.71 -10.58
CA LYS A 75 24.50 -8.13 -9.44
C LYS A 75 24.67 -9.65 -9.39
N TYR A 76 23.61 -10.39 -9.68
CA TYR A 76 23.69 -11.85 -9.82
C TYR A 76 24.55 -12.28 -11.02
N ALA A 77 24.41 -11.63 -12.17
CA ALA A 77 25.22 -11.89 -13.36
C ALA A 77 26.71 -11.64 -13.09
N ALA A 78 27.05 -10.55 -12.40
CA ALA A 78 28.42 -10.26 -11.98
C ALA A 78 29.00 -11.38 -11.09
N TRP A 79 28.22 -11.89 -10.13
CA TRP A 79 28.64 -13.05 -9.34
C TRP A 79 28.81 -14.31 -10.21
N ARG A 80 27.90 -14.60 -11.14
CA ARG A 80 28.00 -15.78 -12.02
C ARG A 80 29.25 -15.79 -12.90
N LEU A 81 29.77 -14.60 -13.26
CA LEU A 81 30.99 -14.46 -14.03
C LEU A 81 32.24 -14.70 -13.19
N ALA A 82 32.27 -14.18 -11.95
CA ALA A 82 33.45 -14.27 -11.09
C ALA A 82 33.49 -15.55 -10.23
N LYS A 83 32.36 -15.91 -9.60
CA LYS A 83 32.19 -17.05 -8.67
C LYS A 83 33.28 -17.19 -7.60
N THR A 84 33.82 -16.08 -7.12
CA THR A 84 34.94 -16.07 -6.15
C THR A 84 34.54 -15.51 -4.78
N ASP A 85 33.51 -14.67 -4.71
CA ASP A 85 33.09 -13.98 -3.49
C ASP A 85 31.62 -14.24 -3.18
N GLY A 86 31.36 -15.00 -2.11
CA GLY A 86 30.01 -15.29 -1.62
C GLY A 86 29.25 -14.05 -1.15
N ARG A 87 29.94 -12.94 -0.83
CA ARG A 87 29.30 -11.67 -0.45
C ARG A 87 28.45 -11.11 -1.57
N VAL A 88 28.94 -11.16 -2.82
CA VAL A 88 28.21 -10.60 -3.96
C VAL A 88 26.89 -11.32 -4.17
N LEU A 89 26.88 -12.65 -4.06
CA LEU A 89 25.65 -13.45 -4.15
C LEU A 89 24.73 -13.24 -2.94
N TYR A 90 25.27 -13.17 -1.73
CA TYR A 90 24.48 -12.86 -0.53
C TYR A 90 23.78 -11.50 -0.66
N ASP A 91 24.50 -10.48 -1.12
CA ASP A 91 23.88 -9.18 -1.35
C ASP A 91 22.81 -9.25 -2.45
N ALA A 92 22.99 -10.08 -3.49
CA ALA A 92 21.97 -10.29 -4.51
C ALA A 92 20.72 -10.97 -3.93
N VAL A 93 20.86 -11.93 -3.01
CA VAL A 93 19.75 -12.52 -2.23
C VAL A 93 18.99 -11.43 -1.47
N VAL A 94 19.71 -10.59 -0.71
CA VAL A 94 19.10 -9.51 0.08
C VAL A 94 18.40 -8.49 -0.81
N MET A 95 19.03 -8.08 -1.93
CA MET A 95 18.44 -7.13 -2.87
C MET A 95 17.19 -7.70 -3.56
N ALA A 96 17.22 -8.96 -3.99
CA ALA A 96 16.08 -9.66 -4.58
C ALA A 96 14.90 -9.71 -3.59
N LEU A 97 15.17 -10.08 -2.34
CA LEU A 97 14.17 -10.15 -1.29
C LEU A 97 13.53 -8.78 -1.00
N GLN A 98 14.35 -7.73 -0.91
CA GLN A 98 13.88 -6.34 -0.74
C GLN A 98 13.11 -5.80 -1.95
N ALA A 99 13.35 -6.36 -3.14
CA ALA A 99 12.62 -6.03 -4.36
C ALA A 99 11.32 -6.85 -4.52
N GLY A 100 11.08 -7.84 -3.67
CA GLY A 100 9.91 -8.73 -3.78
C GLY A 100 10.09 -9.88 -4.79
N MET A 101 11.32 -10.10 -5.29
CA MET A 101 11.70 -11.16 -6.21
C MET A 101 11.95 -12.47 -5.44
N VAL A 102 10.90 -13.04 -4.85
CA VAL A 102 11.02 -14.18 -3.90
C VAL A 102 11.61 -15.41 -4.57
N THR A 103 11.21 -15.74 -5.81
CA THR A 103 11.72 -16.91 -6.53
C THR A 103 13.21 -16.79 -6.82
N GLU A 104 13.67 -15.62 -7.27
CA GLU A 104 15.07 -15.34 -7.53
C GLU A 104 15.88 -15.34 -6.24
N ALA A 105 15.36 -14.72 -5.17
CA ALA A 105 16.02 -14.70 -3.87
C ALA A 105 16.28 -16.12 -3.32
N LEU A 106 15.31 -17.03 -3.45
CA LEU A 106 15.46 -18.44 -3.06
C LEU A 106 16.48 -19.17 -3.94
N THR A 107 16.42 -18.94 -5.26
CA THR A 107 17.38 -19.53 -6.21
C THR A 107 18.81 -19.12 -5.86
N TYR A 108 19.03 -17.83 -5.61
CA TYR A 108 20.33 -17.29 -5.24
C TYR A 108 20.79 -17.79 -3.85
N ALA A 109 19.86 -17.98 -2.92
CA ALA A 109 20.14 -18.51 -1.59
C ALA A 109 20.61 -19.97 -1.64
N ASP A 110 19.95 -20.80 -2.43
CA ASP A 110 20.34 -22.20 -2.63
C ASP A 110 21.68 -22.33 -3.36
N GLU A 111 21.92 -21.49 -4.36
CA GLU A 111 23.20 -21.42 -5.04
C GLU A 111 24.33 -20.96 -4.12
N LEU A 112 24.07 -20.03 -3.19
CA LEU A 112 25.05 -19.61 -2.19
C LEU A 112 25.38 -20.73 -1.19
N VAL A 113 24.40 -21.51 -0.76
CA VAL A 113 24.66 -22.70 0.08
C VAL A 113 25.52 -23.73 -0.65
N ALA A 114 25.27 -23.94 -1.95
CA ALA A 114 26.09 -24.83 -2.77
C ALA A 114 27.51 -24.28 -2.96
N ALA A 115 27.65 -22.98 -3.27
CA ALA A 115 28.93 -22.31 -3.46
C ALA A 115 29.79 -22.30 -2.18
N ALA A 116 29.17 -22.26 -1.00
CA ALA A 116 29.87 -22.35 0.28
C ALA A 116 30.57 -23.69 0.53
N GLN A 117 30.28 -24.72 -0.26
CA GLN A 117 31.02 -26.00 -0.23
C GLN A 117 32.28 -25.98 -1.11
N ASP A 118 32.43 -24.99 -2.00
CA ASP A 118 33.61 -24.82 -2.83
C ASP A 118 34.67 -23.99 -2.09
N THR A 119 35.81 -24.61 -1.80
CA THR A 119 36.97 -23.97 -1.16
C THR A 119 37.52 -22.75 -1.92
N LYS A 120 37.18 -22.58 -3.20
CA LYS A 120 37.59 -21.42 -4.01
C LYS A 120 36.71 -20.19 -3.78
N VAL A 121 35.54 -20.36 -3.18
CA VAL A 121 34.60 -19.26 -2.89
C VAL A 121 34.89 -18.74 -1.49
N THR A 122 35.20 -17.45 -1.38
CA THR A 122 35.37 -16.81 -0.08
C THR A 122 34.02 -16.60 0.58
N ILE A 123 33.85 -17.08 1.82
CA ILE A 123 32.62 -16.95 2.61
C ILE A 123 32.89 -16.06 3.83
N PRO A 124 32.43 -14.80 3.84
CA PRO A 124 32.59 -13.91 4.99
C PRO A 124 31.98 -14.46 6.29
N GLU A 125 32.79 -14.50 7.34
CA GLU A 125 32.45 -15.10 8.65
C GLU A 125 31.31 -14.38 9.38
N ARG A 126 31.21 -13.05 9.26
CA ARG A 126 30.27 -12.25 10.06
C ARG A 126 28.81 -12.38 9.61
N ASP A 127 28.58 -12.32 8.30
CA ASP A 127 27.23 -12.15 7.74
C ASP A 127 26.81 -13.35 6.86
N VAL A 128 27.72 -13.86 6.02
CA VAL A 128 27.40 -14.86 5.00
C VAL A 128 27.41 -16.28 5.58
N LYS A 129 28.39 -16.61 6.43
CA LYS A 129 28.46 -17.92 7.07
C LYS A 129 27.26 -18.24 7.98
N PRO A 130 26.81 -17.32 8.87
CA PRO A 130 25.58 -17.55 9.65
C PRO A 130 24.35 -17.72 8.75
N PHE A 131 24.26 -16.95 7.66
CA PHE A 131 23.19 -17.12 6.67
C PHE A 131 23.20 -18.52 6.04
N VAL A 132 24.36 -18.98 5.55
CA VAL A 132 24.49 -20.31 4.92
C VAL A 132 24.08 -21.39 5.92
N ALA A 133 24.51 -21.29 7.17
CA ALA A 133 24.14 -22.24 8.22
C ALA A 133 22.63 -22.24 8.49
N ALA A 134 22.04 -21.05 8.69
CA ALA A 134 20.61 -20.91 8.96
C ALA A 134 19.73 -21.37 7.79
N TRP A 135 20.04 -20.93 6.56
CA TRP A 135 19.28 -21.32 5.37
C TRP A 135 19.40 -22.81 5.08
N SER A 136 20.60 -23.40 5.22
CA SER A 136 20.80 -24.85 5.05
C SER A 136 19.93 -25.67 5.99
N ALA A 137 19.73 -25.19 7.23
CA ALA A 137 18.93 -25.88 8.23
C ALA A 137 17.42 -25.87 7.92
N VAL A 138 16.90 -24.80 7.30
CA VAL A 138 15.44 -24.63 7.10
C VAL A 138 14.98 -24.85 5.66
N ARG A 139 15.84 -24.68 4.65
CA ARG A 139 15.43 -24.61 3.22
C ARG A 139 14.59 -25.80 2.76
N LYS A 140 14.91 -27.01 3.23
CA LYS A 140 14.18 -28.23 2.87
C LYS A 140 12.77 -28.20 3.45
N ALA A 141 12.65 -27.92 4.75
CA ALA A 141 11.34 -27.81 5.41
C ALA A 141 10.50 -26.64 4.87
N VAL A 142 11.14 -25.56 4.42
CA VAL A 142 10.46 -24.43 3.77
C VAL A 142 9.98 -24.78 2.36
N ALA A 143 10.71 -25.62 1.62
CA ALA A 143 10.32 -26.07 0.28
C ALA A 143 9.25 -27.18 0.30
N ASP A 144 9.33 -28.09 1.27
CA ASP A 144 8.47 -29.25 1.40
C ASP A 144 7.10 -28.89 1.97
N THR A 145 6.04 -29.60 1.53
CA THR A 145 4.71 -29.50 2.15
C THR A 145 4.74 -30.15 3.54
N PRO A 146 4.13 -29.52 4.57
CA PRO A 146 4.08 -30.13 5.90
C PRO A 146 3.38 -31.48 5.91
N GLY A 147 3.91 -32.45 6.66
CA GLY A 147 3.39 -33.81 6.68
C GLY A 147 2.14 -34.02 7.55
N ALA A 148 1.88 -33.14 8.52
CA ALA A 148 0.72 -33.26 9.39
C ALA A 148 -0.52 -32.62 8.75
N PRO A 149 -1.74 -33.13 9.01
CA PRO A 149 -2.97 -32.57 8.44
C PRO A 149 -3.23 -31.16 8.96
N SER A 150 -3.81 -30.32 8.10
CA SER A 150 -4.25 -28.97 8.48
C SER A 150 -5.51 -28.99 9.33
N ASP A 151 -5.67 -27.98 10.17
CA ASP A 151 -6.87 -27.75 10.97
C ASP A 151 -8.00 -27.06 10.16
N ALA A 152 -7.84 -26.90 8.84
CA ALA A 152 -8.83 -26.23 7.98
C ALA A 152 -10.21 -26.90 7.96
N ALA A 153 -10.29 -28.23 8.08
CA ALA A 153 -11.57 -28.95 8.16
C ALA A 153 -12.35 -28.61 9.43
N LEU A 154 -11.65 -28.45 10.57
CA LEU A 154 -12.26 -27.99 11.83
C LEU A 154 -12.82 -26.57 11.68
N TRP A 155 -12.08 -25.70 10.99
CA TRP A 155 -12.55 -24.34 10.72
C TRP A 155 -13.71 -24.28 9.72
N GLN A 156 -13.74 -25.17 8.74
CA GLN A 156 -14.86 -25.31 7.83
C GLN A 156 -16.17 -25.61 8.59
N GLU A 157 -16.12 -26.52 9.56
CA GLU A 157 -17.26 -26.85 10.42
C GLU A 157 -17.64 -25.66 11.32
N ARG A 158 -16.67 -25.04 12.00
CA ARG A 158 -16.91 -23.91 12.93
C ARG A 158 -17.51 -22.69 12.27
N LEU A 159 -17.12 -22.40 11.02
CA LEU A 159 -17.61 -21.24 10.27
C LEU A 159 -18.90 -21.53 9.49
N ASP A 160 -19.43 -22.76 9.59
CA ASP A 160 -20.60 -23.23 8.82
C ASP A 160 -20.44 -23.03 7.30
N PHE A 161 -19.21 -23.16 6.79
CA PHE A 161 -18.92 -23.11 5.35
C PHE A 161 -19.22 -24.49 4.72
N ARG A 162 -20.50 -24.91 4.80
CA ARG A 162 -20.96 -26.25 4.37
C ARG A 162 -20.64 -26.57 2.91
N ASN A 163 -20.62 -25.55 2.06
CA ASN A 163 -20.27 -25.66 0.64
C ASN A 163 -18.86 -25.13 0.34
N GLY A 164 -18.08 -24.79 1.37
CA GLY A 164 -16.73 -24.29 1.20
C GLY A 164 -15.78 -25.38 0.71
N ASN A 165 -14.74 -24.98 -0.01
CA ASN A 165 -13.67 -25.89 -0.40
C ASN A 165 -12.42 -25.58 0.39
N VAL A 166 -11.74 -26.64 0.82
CA VAL A 166 -10.39 -26.55 1.38
C VAL A 166 -9.40 -26.91 0.29
N THR A 167 -8.55 -25.96 -0.08
CA THR A 167 -7.42 -26.19 -0.99
C THR A 167 -6.12 -26.07 -0.22
N THR A 168 -5.35 -27.16 -0.13
CA THR A 168 -4.03 -27.16 0.50
C THR A 168 -2.96 -27.04 -0.56
N LEU A 169 -2.15 -25.98 -0.48
CA LEU A 169 -1.02 -25.74 -1.36
C LEU A 169 0.19 -25.30 -0.52
N GLY A 170 1.24 -26.13 -0.50
CA GLY A 170 2.44 -25.87 0.28
C GLY A 170 2.12 -25.74 1.78
N HIS A 171 2.50 -24.59 2.37
CA HIS A 171 2.37 -24.32 3.81
C HIS A 171 1.00 -23.76 4.23
N TYR A 172 0.03 -23.72 3.32
CA TYR A 172 -1.29 -23.15 3.60
C TYR A 172 -2.42 -24.07 3.16
N SER A 173 -3.46 -24.11 3.98
CA SER A 173 -4.79 -24.60 3.62
C SER A 173 -5.75 -23.42 3.56
N VAL A 174 -6.22 -23.11 2.36
CA VAL A 174 -7.16 -22.03 2.10
C VAL A 174 -8.57 -22.59 2.09
N LEU A 175 -9.39 -22.16 3.05
CA LEU A 175 -10.82 -22.39 3.10
C LEU A 175 -11.52 -21.25 2.35
N ALA A 176 -12.17 -21.56 1.24
CA ALA A 176 -12.93 -20.59 0.45
C ALA A 176 -14.42 -20.93 0.50
N ALA A 177 -15.27 -19.90 0.63
CA ALA A 177 -16.72 -20.06 0.62
C ALA A 177 -17.27 -20.43 -0.77
N ASP A 178 -16.53 -20.14 -1.83
CA ASP A 178 -16.90 -20.35 -3.23
C ASP A 178 -15.87 -21.23 -3.97
N ASN A 179 -16.25 -21.68 -5.18
CA ASN A 179 -15.48 -22.62 -5.99
C ASN A 179 -14.53 -21.93 -6.97
N ASN A 180 -14.14 -20.67 -6.76
CA ASN A 180 -13.22 -19.98 -7.67
C ASN A 180 -11.77 -20.47 -7.49
N SER A 181 -11.47 -21.63 -8.08
CA SER A 181 -10.18 -22.31 -7.94
C SER A 181 -8.98 -21.46 -8.39
N ALA A 182 -9.17 -20.56 -9.36
CA ALA A 182 -8.12 -19.67 -9.83
C ALA A 182 -7.74 -18.59 -8.79
N ASP A 183 -8.73 -17.97 -8.15
CA ASP A 183 -8.48 -17.00 -7.09
C ASP A 183 -7.90 -17.69 -5.84
N VAL A 184 -8.42 -18.84 -5.45
CA VAL A 184 -7.88 -19.63 -4.33
C VAL A 184 -6.42 -20.01 -4.58
N ALA A 185 -6.09 -20.51 -5.77
CA ALA A 185 -4.71 -20.84 -6.14
C ALA A 185 -3.79 -19.60 -6.12
N ARG A 186 -4.28 -18.45 -6.61
CA ARG A 186 -3.52 -17.19 -6.55
C ARG A 186 -3.23 -16.76 -5.12
N ARG A 187 -4.24 -16.75 -4.24
CA ARG A 187 -4.06 -16.37 -2.83
C ARG A 187 -3.12 -17.33 -2.11
N ALA A 188 -3.25 -18.62 -2.37
CA ALA A 188 -2.34 -19.62 -1.83
C ALA A 188 -0.89 -19.40 -2.31
N ALA A 189 -0.67 -19.05 -3.57
CA ALA A 189 0.66 -18.72 -4.09
C ALA A 189 1.25 -17.49 -3.38
N GLN A 190 0.49 -16.40 -3.25
CA GLN A 190 0.91 -15.19 -2.53
C GLN A 190 1.28 -15.50 -1.06
N LEU A 191 0.49 -16.32 -0.37
CA LEU A 191 0.75 -16.75 1.01
C LEU A 191 2.04 -17.58 1.12
N ASN A 192 2.27 -18.50 0.19
CA ASN A 192 3.51 -19.29 0.16
C ASN A 192 4.74 -18.44 -0.19
N ASP A 193 4.61 -17.45 -1.06
CA ASP A 193 5.70 -16.51 -1.35
C ASP A 193 6.04 -15.68 -0.10
N ASN A 194 5.03 -15.19 0.62
CA ASN A 194 5.21 -14.51 1.90
C ASN A 194 5.91 -15.41 2.93
N PHE A 195 5.49 -16.68 3.04
CA PHE A 195 6.13 -17.67 3.91
C PHE A 195 7.61 -17.85 3.59
N LYS A 196 7.93 -18.14 2.33
CA LYS A 196 9.33 -18.35 1.91
C LYS A 196 10.19 -17.11 2.14
N ALA A 197 9.65 -15.93 1.81
CA ALA A 197 10.32 -14.67 2.03
C ALA A 197 10.58 -14.37 3.51
N PHE A 198 9.61 -14.69 4.38
CA PHE A 198 9.74 -14.53 5.83
C PHE A 198 10.89 -15.38 6.39
N TYR A 199 10.93 -16.69 6.07
CA TYR A 199 12.03 -17.56 6.51
C TYR A 199 13.38 -17.16 5.92
N LEU A 200 13.41 -16.80 4.64
CA LEU A 200 14.64 -16.36 3.99
C LEU A 200 15.17 -15.08 4.63
N TRP A 201 14.28 -14.13 4.98
CA TRP A 201 14.68 -12.90 5.68
C TRP A 201 15.36 -13.20 7.01
N HIS A 202 14.76 -14.05 7.85
CA HIS A 202 15.35 -14.45 9.14
C HIS A 202 16.67 -15.20 8.94
N ALA A 203 16.75 -16.08 7.94
CA ALA A 203 18.01 -16.72 7.58
C ALA A 203 19.09 -15.70 7.21
N THR A 204 18.76 -14.57 6.53
CA THR A 204 19.75 -13.50 6.25
C THR A 204 20.31 -12.84 7.51
N ARG A 205 19.68 -13.04 8.67
CA ARG A 205 20.16 -12.60 10.00
C ARG A 205 20.91 -13.72 10.75
N GLY A 206 21.12 -14.87 10.12
CA GLY A 206 21.68 -16.06 10.76
C GLY A 206 20.71 -16.76 11.71
N GLU A 207 19.40 -16.57 11.52
CA GLU A 207 18.38 -17.12 12.42
C GLU A 207 17.67 -18.33 11.79
N THR A 208 17.68 -19.44 12.54
CA THR A 208 16.92 -20.65 12.22
C THR A 208 15.60 -20.60 12.98
N LEU A 209 14.50 -20.30 12.28
CA LEU A 209 13.16 -20.34 12.87
C LEU A 209 12.55 -21.75 12.79
N PRO A 210 11.70 -22.15 13.75
CA PRO A 210 10.93 -23.37 13.62
C PRO A 210 9.94 -23.26 12.44
N VAL A 211 9.85 -24.32 11.64
CA VAL A 211 8.91 -24.42 10.51
C VAL A 211 7.63 -25.13 11.00
N PRO A 212 6.43 -24.53 10.86
CA PRO A 212 5.18 -25.20 11.18
C PRO A 212 5.08 -26.58 10.53
N ASN A 213 4.77 -27.59 11.33
CA ASN A 213 4.63 -28.97 10.87
C ASN A 213 3.24 -29.29 10.29
N LYS A 214 2.31 -28.33 10.36
CA LYS A 214 0.97 -28.36 9.76
C LYS A 214 0.80 -27.18 8.81
N PRO A 215 0.03 -27.30 7.71
CA PRO A 215 -0.36 -26.15 6.91
C PRO A 215 -1.18 -25.16 7.72
N LEU A 216 -0.82 -23.88 7.63
CA LEU A 216 -1.50 -22.77 8.28
C LEU A 216 -2.87 -22.53 7.64
N VAL A 217 -3.85 -22.14 8.45
CA VAL A 217 -5.22 -21.93 7.97
C VAL A 217 -5.41 -20.48 7.52
N ALA A 218 -5.89 -20.31 6.30
CA ALA A 218 -6.36 -19.04 5.77
C ALA A 218 -7.81 -19.20 5.28
N VAL A 219 -8.65 -18.21 5.53
CA VAL A 219 -10.05 -18.17 5.12
C VAL A 219 -10.21 -17.07 4.08
N LEU A 220 -10.66 -17.43 2.88
CA LEU A 220 -11.13 -16.48 1.89
C LEU A 220 -12.63 -16.28 2.11
N ALA A 221 -12.99 -15.13 2.67
CA ALA A 221 -14.37 -14.79 2.96
C ALA A 221 -15.20 -14.66 1.66
N PRO A 222 -16.53 -14.87 1.69
CA PRO A 222 -17.37 -14.69 0.50
C PRO A 222 -17.53 -13.22 0.07
N GLY A 223 -17.20 -12.26 0.96
CA GLY A 223 -17.27 -10.85 0.64
C GLY A 223 -16.90 -9.95 1.82
N PRO A 224 -16.80 -8.62 1.62
CA PRO A 224 -16.38 -7.66 2.64
C PRO A 224 -17.22 -7.67 3.92
N GLU A 225 -18.54 -7.93 3.81
CA GLU A 225 -19.44 -8.00 4.97
C GLU A 225 -19.13 -9.18 5.87
N ALA A 226 -18.83 -10.34 5.27
CA ALA A 226 -18.43 -11.53 6.00
C ALA A 226 -17.09 -11.34 6.72
N VAL A 227 -16.14 -10.62 6.12
CA VAL A 227 -14.88 -10.25 6.80
C VAL A 227 -15.16 -9.43 8.07
N ARG A 228 -16.04 -8.42 8.00
CA ARG A 228 -16.43 -7.62 9.19
C ARG A 228 -17.17 -8.45 10.24
N SER A 229 -17.98 -9.41 9.82
CA SER A 229 -18.66 -10.34 10.72
C SER A 229 -17.65 -11.23 11.45
N LEU A 230 -16.76 -11.88 10.69
CA LEU A 230 -15.71 -12.74 11.22
C LEU A 230 -14.74 -11.96 12.11
N ASN A 231 -14.40 -10.72 11.77
CA ASN A 231 -13.54 -9.88 12.59
C ASN A 231 -14.11 -9.65 13.99
N ARG A 232 -15.42 -9.40 14.09
CA ARG A 232 -16.11 -9.29 15.38
C ARG A 232 -16.23 -10.62 16.12
N ALA A 233 -16.42 -11.72 15.38
CA ALA A 233 -16.60 -13.05 15.97
C ALA A 233 -15.29 -13.69 16.45
N LEU A 234 -14.15 -13.28 15.90
CA LEU A 234 -12.82 -13.82 16.17
C LEU A 234 -11.90 -12.81 16.89
N ASP A 235 -12.49 -11.75 17.46
CA ASP A 235 -11.77 -10.66 18.15
C ASP A 235 -10.57 -10.12 17.36
N GLY A 236 -10.75 -9.96 16.05
CA GLY A 236 -9.70 -9.50 15.16
C GLY A 236 -9.38 -8.03 15.34
N LEU A 237 -8.13 -7.65 15.05
CA LEU A 237 -7.68 -6.26 15.06
C LEU A 237 -8.38 -5.42 13.96
N PRO A 238 -8.32 -4.07 14.04
CA PRO A 238 -8.89 -3.20 13.00
C PRO A 238 -8.44 -3.58 11.59
N ILE A 239 -9.41 -3.72 10.69
CA ILE A 239 -9.20 -4.34 9.38
C ILE A 239 -8.98 -3.32 8.27
N SER A 240 -8.13 -3.67 7.32
CA SER A 240 -8.20 -3.15 5.96
C SER A 240 -8.84 -4.21 5.07
N ASP A 241 -8.05 -5.05 4.41
CA ASP A 241 -8.53 -6.11 3.50
C ASP A 241 -8.35 -7.52 4.08
N ALA A 242 -7.77 -7.63 5.28
CA ALA A 242 -7.54 -8.88 5.97
C ALA A 242 -7.36 -8.62 7.47
N PHE A 243 -7.45 -9.69 8.26
CA PHE A 243 -6.99 -9.71 9.65
C PHE A 243 -6.53 -11.10 10.05
N TYR A 244 -5.59 -11.17 10.97
CA TYR A 244 -5.23 -12.41 11.66
C TYR A 244 -5.76 -12.39 13.09
N ALA A 245 -6.35 -13.50 13.53
CA ALA A 245 -6.83 -13.72 14.88
C ALA A 245 -5.87 -14.65 15.65
N PRO A 246 -4.98 -14.11 16.52
CA PRO A 246 -3.92 -14.89 17.18
C PRO A 246 -4.43 -16.04 18.04
N ASP A 247 -5.50 -15.82 18.80
CA ASP A 247 -6.10 -16.82 19.70
C ASP A 247 -6.70 -18.02 18.95
N HIS A 248 -7.02 -17.81 17.67
CA HIS A 248 -7.61 -18.80 16.79
C HIS A 248 -6.62 -19.39 15.79
N GLY A 249 -5.48 -18.73 15.56
CA GLY A 249 -4.50 -19.14 14.56
C GLY A 249 -4.99 -18.99 13.11
N VAL A 250 -6.06 -18.22 12.87
CA VAL A 250 -6.70 -18.08 11.56
C VAL A 250 -6.41 -16.72 10.94
N LEU A 251 -5.99 -16.74 9.68
CA LEU A 251 -5.93 -15.56 8.82
C LEU A 251 -7.23 -15.48 8.01
N VAL A 252 -7.90 -14.33 8.00
CA VAL A 252 -9.08 -14.07 7.16
C VAL A 252 -8.71 -13.03 6.12
N LEU A 253 -8.97 -13.35 4.85
CA LEU A 253 -8.72 -12.52 3.68
C LEU A 253 -10.04 -12.08 3.05
N SER A 254 -10.13 -10.82 2.65
CA SER A 254 -11.20 -10.34 1.79
C SER A 254 -10.95 -10.75 0.34
N PRO A 255 -11.98 -11.21 -0.39
CA PRO A 255 -11.88 -11.47 -1.83
C PRO A 255 -11.76 -10.15 -2.62
N GLU A 256 -12.23 -9.05 -2.04
CA GLU A 256 -12.24 -7.73 -2.65
C GLU A 256 -11.46 -6.71 -1.80
N ARG A 257 -10.96 -5.67 -2.47
CA ARG A 257 -10.34 -4.53 -1.81
C ARG A 257 -11.37 -3.74 -0.99
N MET A 258 -11.11 -3.41 0.27
CA MET A 258 -12.09 -2.84 1.20
C MET A 258 -11.88 -1.35 1.50
N ASP A 259 -10.80 -0.72 1.04
CA ASP A 259 -10.62 0.72 1.25
C ASP A 259 -11.44 1.59 0.31
N ASP A 260 -11.83 2.75 0.83
CA ASP A 260 -12.69 3.73 0.16
C ASP A 260 -12.16 4.15 -1.21
N VAL A 261 -10.83 4.32 -1.36
CA VAL A 261 -10.21 4.74 -2.62
C VAL A 261 -10.34 3.65 -3.67
N GLY A 262 -10.00 2.41 -3.30
CA GLY A 262 -10.17 1.24 -4.15
C GLY A 262 -11.62 1.01 -4.56
N GLN A 263 -12.54 1.02 -3.60
CA GLN A 263 -13.96 0.82 -3.84
C GLN A 263 -14.59 1.92 -4.71
N THR A 264 -14.14 3.16 -4.56
CA THR A 264 -14.57 4.25 -5.44
C THR A 264 -14.05 4.05 -6.86
N PHE A 265 -12.78 3.68 -7.02
CA PHE A 265 -12.19 3.38 -8.32
C PHE A 265 -12.88 2.21 -9.01
N LEU A 266 -13.17 1.11 -8.30
CA LEU A 266 -13.90 -0.05 -8.83
C LEU A 266 -15.29 0.34 -9.33
N ARG A 267 -16.06 1.11 -8.54
CA ARG A 267 -17.40 1.58 -8.94
C ARG A 267 -17.36 2.50 -10.17
N GLN A 268 -16.36 3.39 -10.25
CA GLN A 268 -16.16 4.24 -11.42
C GLN A 268 -15.86 3.41 -12.67
N ASN A 269 -15.02 2.39 -12.56
CA ASN A 269 -14.66 1.53 -13.69
C ASN A 269 -15.79 0.59 -14.13
N GLN A 270 -16.63 0.11 -13.22
CA GLN A 270 -17.76 -0.77 -13.54
C GLN A 270 -18.70 -0.16 -14.59
N GLN A 271 -18.90 1.16 -14.56
CA GLN A 271 -19.74 1.86 -15.54
C GLN A 271 -19.19 1.76 -16.98
N LEU A 272 -17.87 1.64 -17.15
CA LEU A 272 -17.24 1.50 -18.46
C LEU A 272 -17.45 0.11 -19.05
N PHE A 273 -17.40 -0.93 -18.22
CA PHE A 273 -17.57 -2.31 -18.66
C PHE A 273 -19.01 -2.68 -18.99
N GLY A 274 -20.00 -1.94 -18.44
CA GLY A 274 -21.42 -2.10 -18.76
C GLY A 274 -21.79 -1.88 -20.23
N ARG A 275 -20.89 -1.32 -21.05
CA ARG A 275 -21.10 -1.04 -22.49
C ARG A 275 -20.74 -2.22 -23.41
N GLY A 276 -20.73 -3.45 -22.89
CA GLY A 276 -20.37 -4.66 -23.65
C GLY A 276 -18.86 -4.93 -23.71
N LEU A 277 -18.04 -4.22 -22.93
CA LEU A 277 -16.60 -4.44 -22.85
C LEU A 277 -16.29 -5.49 -21.78
N ASN A 278 -15.76 -6.64 -22.19
CA ASN A 278 -15.40 -7.71 -21.27
C ASN A 278 -13.98 -7.53 -20.73
N ARG A 279 -13.85 -7.38 -19.42
CA ARG A 279 -12.56 -7.18 -18.73
C ARG A 279 -11.54 -8.29 -19.00
N GLN A 280 -11.95 -9.56 -18.93
CA GLN A 280 -11.03 -10.68 -19.14
C GLN A 280 -10.52 -10.73 -20.58
N GLN A 281 -11.38 -10.42 -21.56
CA GLN A 281 -10.96 -10.31 -22.96
C GLN A 281 -9.95 -9.18 -23.15
N LEU A 282 -10.20 -8.01 -22.56
CA LEU A 282 -9.28 -6.86 -22.62
C LEU A 282 -7.93 -7.18 -21.99
N LEU A 283 -7.91 -7.83 -20.82
CA LEU A 283 -6.67 -8.26 -20.14
C LEU A 283 -5.92 -9.36 -20.89
N ALA A 284 -6.61 -10.16 -21.70
CA ALA A 284 -6.00 -11.12 -22.62
C ALA A 284 -5.45 -10.46 -23.90
N GLY A 285 -5.57 -9.13 -24.04
CA GLY A 285 -5.21 -8.39 -25.24
C GLY A 285 -6.13 -8.64 -26.43
N LYS A 286 -7.33 -9.16 -26.20
CA LYS A 286 -8.35 -9.37 -27.24
C LYS A 286 -9.25 -8.13 -27.31
N ALA A 287 -9.21 -7.43 -28.44
CA ALA A 287 -10.13 -6.32 -28.69
C ALA A 287 -11.53 -6.87 -29.01
N PRO A 288 -12.61 -6.20 -28.54
CA PRO A 288 -13.97 -6.48 -28.99
C PRO A 288 -14.14 -6.08 -30.47
N GLU A 289 -15.32 -6.30 -31.03
CA GLU A 289 -15.65 -5.75 -32.34
C GLU A 289 -15.65 -4.20 -32.26
N ILE A 290 -14.87 -3.58 -33.14
CA ILE A 290 -14.68 -2.11 -33.18
C ILE A 290 -15.52 -1.56 -34.32
N ASP A 291 -16.28 -0.50 -34.07
CA ASP A 291 -16.99 0.21 -35.13
C ASP A 291 -16.07 1.25 -35.77
N PHE A 292 -15.57 0.91 -36.96
CA PHE A 292 -14.72 1.78 -37.76
C PHE A 292 -15.49 2.89 -38.50
N SER A 293 -16.83 2.83 -38.54
CA SER A 293 -17.65 3.88 -39.15
C SER A 293 -17.78 5.10 -38.24
N GLY A 294 -17.51 4.94 -36.94
CA GLY A 294 -17.58 6.01 -35.94
C GLY A 294 -19.00 6.47 -35.60
N GLN A 295 -20.04 5.79 -36.10
CA GLN A 295 -21.43 6.24 -35.96
C GLN A 295 -22.14 5.65 -34.74
N LYS A 296 -21.92 4.38 -34.37
CA LYS A 296 -22.72 3.70 -33.32
C LYS A 296 -22.00 2.67 -32.44
N GLY A 297 -20.71 2.41 -32.62
CA GLY A 297 -19.99 1.45 -31.77
C GLY A 297 -18.74 1.98 -31.06
N THR A 298 -18.07 1.07 -30.38
CA THR A 298 -16.87 1.35 -29.57
C THR A 298 -15.71 1.76 -30.47
N LYS A 299 -15.11 2.93 -30.20
CA LYS A 299 -13.95 3.42 -30.94
C LYS A 299 -12.65 2.75 -30.47
N PRO A 300 -11.57 2.74 -31.28
CA PRO A 300 -10.27 2.24 -30.86
C PRO A 300 -9.79 2.84 -29.52
N ASP A 301 -9.95 4.15 -29.35
CA ASP A 301 -9.55 4.86 -28.14
C ASP A 301 -10.35 4.43 -26.91
N ASP A 302 -11.65 4.16 -27.06
CA ASP A 302 -12.49 3.64 -25.98
C ASP A 302 -12.02 2.25 -25.54
N VAL A 303 -11.63 1.40 -26.49
CA VAL A 303 -11.05 0.07 -26.21
C VAL A 303 -9.72 0.19 -25.49
N ALA A 304 -8.82 1.06 -25.96
CA ALA A 304 -7.53 1.28 -25.31
C ALA A 304 -7.69 1.88 -23.91
N HIS A 305 -8.61 2.83 -23.73
CA HIS A 305 -8.95 3.41 -22.43
C HIS A 305 -9.46 2.34 -21.46
N ALA A 306 -10.44 1.53 -21.88
CA ALA A 306 -10.96 0.43 -21.07
C ALA A 306 -9.90 -0.66 -20.81
N SER A 307 -9.03 -0.95 -21.79
CA SER A 307 -7.92 -1.90 -21.63
C SER A 307 -6.92 -1.42 -20.58
N THR A 308 -6.61 -0.13 -20.58
CA THR A 308 -5.74 0.50 -19.57
C THR A 308 -6.35 0.41 -18.18
N LEU A 309 -7.62 0.80 -18.04
CA LEU A 309 -8.31 0.76 -16.75
C LEU A 309 -8.51 -0.67 -16.23
N ALA A 310 -8.76 -1.63 -17.11
CA ALA A 310 -8.81 -3.05 -16.74
C ALA A 310 -7.45 -3.53 -16.17
N ALA A 311 -6.33 -3.15 -16.80
CA ALA A 311 -5.00 -3.48 -16.31
C ALA A 311 -4.67 -2.79 -14.98
N VAL A 312 -4.97 -1.50 -14.86
CA VAL A 312 -4.77 -0.73 -13.62
C VAL A 312 -5.62 -1.30 -12.49
N GLU A 313 -6.89 -1.61 -12.74
CA GLU A 313 -7.76 -2.27 -11.77
C GLU A 313 -7.21 -3.61 -11.32
N ARG A 314 -6.80 -4.46 -12.26
CA ARG A 314 -6.26 -5.78 -11.94
C ARG A 314 -5.01 -5.68 -11.06
N LEU A 315 -4.07 -4.82 -11.44
CA LEU A 315 -2.82 -4.63 -10.70
C LEU A 315 -3.04 -3.97 -9.34
N ALA A 316 -3.98 -3.03 -9.24
CA ALA A 316 -4.30 -2.38 -7.97
C ALA A 316 -5.08 -3.28 -7.00
N ILE A 317 -5.84 -4.25 -7.52
CA ILE A 317 -6.39 -5.35 -6.72
C ILE A 317 -5.22 -6.18 -6.22
N ASP A 318 -4.38 -6.71 -7.11
CA ASP A 318 -3.26 -7.59 -6.75
C ASP A 318 -2.29 -6.93 -5.74
N ASP A 319 -1.98 -5.64 -5.87
CA ASP A 319 -1.18 -4.89 -4.88
C ASP A 319 -1.84 -4.84 -3.49
N ALA A 320 -3.16 -4.65 -3.43
CA ALA A 320 -3.90 -4.68 -2.17
C ALA A 320 -3.92 -6.09 -1.58
N GLU A 321 -4.06 -7.13 -2.41
CA GLU A 321 -3.97 -8.53 -2.00
C GLU A 321 -2.60 -8.86 -1.39
N ILE A 322 -1.52 -8.46 -2.07
CA ILE A 322 -0.13 -8.62 -1.62
C ILE A 322 0.09 -7.86 -0.32
N ALA A 323 -0.41 -6.64 -0.19
CA ALA A 323 -0.28 -5.87 1.04
C ALA A 323 -1.00 -6.55 2.21
N ALA A 324 -2.20 -7.07 1.98
CA ALA A 324 -2.96 -7.81 2.99
C ALA A 324 -2.24 -9.10 3.41
N VAL A 325 -1.74 -9.88 2.44
CA VAL A 325 -1.01 -11.13 2.67
C VAL A 325 0.33 -10.87 3.37
N SER A 326 1.13 -9.92 2.90
CA SER A 326 2.42 -9.60 3.52
C SER A 326 2.26 -8.98 4.91
N ARG A 327 1.16 -8.25 5.17
CA ARG A 327 0.88 -7.72 6.50
C ARG A 327 0.39 -8.82 7.44
N GLU A 328 -0.78 -9.38 7.18
CA GLU A 328 -1.46 -10.26 8.14
C GLU A 328 -0.96 -11.71 8.03
N GLY A 329 -0.46 -12.13 6.87
CA GLY A 329 0.27 -13.40 6.74
C GLY A 329 1.60 -13.38 7.50
N SER A 330 2.37 -12.27 7.46
CA SER A 330 3.55 -12.15 8.33
C SER A 330 3.18 -12.07 9.80
N ARG A 331 2.04 -11.44 10.16
CA ARG A 331 1.52 -11.52 11.54
C ARG A 331 1.30 -12.97 11.95
N GLN A 332 0.60 -13.76 11.13
CA GLN A 332 0.39 -15.19 11.40
C GLN A 332 1.71 -15.93 11.59
N LEU A 333 2.72 -15.67 10.75
CA LEU A 333 4.03 -16.30 10.83
C LEU A 333 4.81 -15.90 12.07
N LEU A 334 4.76 -14.62 12.46
CA LEU A 334 5.40 -14.14 13.69
C LEU A 334 4.90 -14.92 14.92
N TYR A 335 3.60 -15.19 15.02
CA TYR A 335 3.04 -16.02 16.08
C TYR A 335 3.29 -17.52 15.87
N ALA A 336 3.14 -18.03 14.65
CA ALA A 336 3.30 -19.46 14.35
C ALA A 336 4.74 -19.96 14.59
N THR A 337 5.73 -19.09 14.41
CA THR A 337 7.15 -19.38 14.65
C THR A 337 7.62 -19.06 16.06
N GLY A 338 6.76 -18.46 16.89
CA GLY A 338 7.12 -18.03 18.24
C GLY A 338 8.01 -16.80 18.31
N VAL A 339 8.22 -16.10 17.19
CA VAL A 339 8.91 -14.79 17.18
C VAL A 339 8.13 -13.77 18.01
N LEU A 340 6.80 -13.78 17.91
CA LEU A 340 5.92 -13.10 18.85
C LEU A 340 5.22 -14.12 19.75
N PRO A 341 5.19 -13.90 21.08
CA PRO A 341 4.52 -14.79 22.00
C PRO A 341 3.00 -14.76 21.85
N LYS A 342 2.35 -15.92 21.99
CA LYS A 342 0.89 -16.06 21.85
C LYS A 342 0.10 -15.78 23.14
N HIS A 343 0.73 -15.98 24.29
CA HIS A 343 0.06 -16.01 25.59
C HIS A 343 0.19 -14.71 26.38
N VAL A 344 0.66 -13.62 25.76
CA VAL A 344 0.72 -12.30 26.37
C VAL A 344 0.24 -11.23 25.39
N THR A 345 -0.54 -10.26 25.89
CA THR A 345 -0.94 -9.11 25.08
C THR A 345 0.23 -8.16 24.95
N LEU A 346 0.85 -8.15 23.77
CA LEU A 346 2.00 -7.30 23.47
C LEU A 346 1.60 -5.84 23.25
N PRO A 347 2.52 -4.87 23.48
CA PRO A 347 2.32 -3.49 23.07
C PRO A 347 1.94 -3.36 21.60
N VAL A 348 1.02 -2.45 21.30
CA VAL A 348 0.43 -2.25 19.97
C VAL A 348 1.50 -1.76 18.99
N TRP A 349 2.42 -0.90 19.43
CA TRP A 349 3.55 -0.43 18.61
C TRP A 349 4.46 -1.58 18.20
N LEU A 350 4.70 -2.57 19.09
CA LEU A 350 5.61 -3.67 18.80
C LEU A 350 5.00 -4.58 17.75
N THR A 351 3.73 -4.95 17.92
CA THR A 351 3.02 -5.81 16.97
C THR A 351 2.80 -5.13 15.62
N ASN A 352 2.37 -3.85 15.60
CA ASN A 352 2.20 -3.11 14.35
C ASN A 352 3.52 -2.77 13.70
N GLY A 353 4.55 -2.40 14.45
CA GLY A 353 5.90 -2.16 13.93
C GLY A 353 6.49 -3.41 13.28
N ALA A 354 6.37 -4.57 13.92
CA ALA A 354 6.82 -5.86 13.39
C ALA A 354 6.11 -6.23 12.08
N VAL A 355 4.79 -6.06 12.04
CA VAL A 355 4.00 -6.39 10.86
C VAL A 355 4.24 -5.37 9.74
N ASN A 356 4.33 -4.08 10.05
CA ASN A 356 4.66 -3.01 9.09
C ASN A 356 6.05 -3.20 8.46
N PHE A 357 6.98 -3.84 9.18
CA PHE A 357 8.33 -4.14 8.69
C PHE A 357 8.33 -5.17 7.54
N PHE A 358 7.42 -6.15 7.56
CA PHE A 358 7.27 -7.14 6.49
C PHE A 358 6.22 -6.77 5.44
N THR A 359 5.37 -5.78 5.75
CA THR A 359 4.31 -5.34 4.84
C THR A 359 4.90 -4.74 3.57
N ARG A 360 4.46 -5.25 2.42
CA ARG A 360 4.63 -4.62 1.11
C ARG A 360 3.51 -3.59 0.95
N PRO A 361 3.77 -2.28 1.02
CA PRO A 361 2.69 -1.30 1.07
C PRO A 361 1.94 -1.23 -0.26
N ARG A 362 0.61 -1.19 -0.19
CA ARG A 362 -0.26 -0.93 -1.34
C ARG A 362 -0.27 0.55 -1.69
N GLY A 363 -0.09 0.86 -2.97
CA GLY A 363 -0.26 2.21 -3.53
C GLY A 363 0.66 3.28 -2.94
N PRO A 364 0.63 4.50 -3.52
CA PRO A 364 1.52 5.59 -3.11
C PRO A 364 1.18 6.15 -1.73
N ALA A 365 2.18 6.76 -1.09
CA ALA A 365 1.93 7.70 0.02
C ALA A 365 1.60 9.08 -0.56
N TYR A 366 0.52 9.70 -0.09
CA TYR A 366 0.17 11.06 -0.49
C TYR A 366 0.69 12.04 0.57
N VAL A 367 1.52 12.98 0.12
CA VAL A 367 2.16 13.98 0.97
C VAL A 367 2.11 15.36 0.32
N THR A 368 2.32 16.39 1.12
CA THR A 368 2.48 17.75 0.62
C THR A 368 3.92 18.20 0.83
N VAL A 369 4.53 18.79 -0.19
CA VAL A 369 5.95 19.17 -0.19
C VAL A 369 6.09 20.67 -0.42
N GLY A 370 7.05 21.27 0.28
CA GLY A 370 7.36 22.70 0.19
C GLY A 370 6.36 23.59 0.93
N ASP A 371 6.63 24.89 0.91
CA ASP A 371 5.81 25.89 1.60
C ASP A 371 4.41 26.01 0.99
N ASP A 372 4.33 25.81 -0.33
CA ASP A 372 3.09 25.84 -1.13
C ASP A 372 2.22 24.58 -0.98
N GLU A 373 2.66 23.61 -0.17
CA GLU A 373 1.96 22.34 0.06
C GLU A 373 1.57 21.60 -1.22
N THR A 374 2.45 21.64 -2.22
CA THR A 374 2.16 21.00 -3.51
C THR A 374 1.94 19.50 -3.29
N PRO A 375 0.80 18.94 -3.74
CA PRO A 375 0.51 17.54 -3.52
C PRO A 375 1.47 16.68 -4.34
N ASN A 376 2.10 15.73 -3.67
CA ASN A 376 3.00 14.76 -4.26
C ASN A 376 2.49 13.36 -3.91
N MET A 377 2.74 12.42 -4.80
CA MET A 377 2.70 11.00 -4.49
C MET A 377 4.12 10.49 -4.30
N HIS A 378 4.37 9.73 -3.25
CA HIS A 378 5.61 9.00 -3.08
C HIS A 378 5.39 7.55 -3.50
N VAL A 379 6.17 7.07 -4.46
CA VAL A 379 6.06 5.72 -5.03
C VAL A 379 7.39 4.99 -4.93
N ALA A 380 7.36 3.71 -4.57
CA ALA A 380 8.54 2.86 -4.64
C ALA A 380 8.65 2.19 -6.00
N LEU A 381 9.90 2.02 -6.49
CA LEU A 381 10.18 1.28 -7.72
C LEU A 381 10.09 -0.24 -7.53
N ALA A 382 10.16 -0.73 -6.29
CA ALA A 382 9.94 -2.11 -5.93
C ALA A 382 9.54 -2.19 -4.45
N THR A 383 8.73 -3.19 -4.09
CA THR A 383 8.32 -3.46 -2.72
C THR A 383 8.60 -4.91 -2.39
N GLY A 384 9.30 -5.16 -1.28
CA GLY A 384 9.67 -6.51 -0.87
C GLY A 384 9.74 -6.64 0.65
N TYR A 385 10.51 -7.63 1.11
CA TYR A 385 10.49 -8.05 2.50
C TYR A 385 11.72 -7.56 3.26
N GLY A 386 11.47 -7.00 4.44
CA GLY A 386 12.51 -6.56 5.38
C GLY A 386 13.42 -5.45 4.86
N GLY A 387 12.98 -4.72 3.83
CA GLY A 387 13.46 -3.40 3.46
C GLY A 387 12.65 -2.29 4.16
N PRO A 388 12.98 -1.01 3.92
CA PRO A 388 12.15 0.09 4.42
C PRO A 388 10.73 0.04 3.86
N ASN A 389 9.74 0.28 4.72
CA ASN A 389 8.36 0.49 4.29
C ASN A 389 8.25 1.91 3.73
N TYR A 390 8.32 2.07 2.41
CA TYR A 390 8.43 3.39 1.80
C TYR A 390 7.30 4.37 2.17
N VAL A 391 6.07 3.86 2.35
CA VAL A 391 4.92 4.68 2.72
C VAL A 391 5.10 5.24 4.13
N LEU A 392 5.39 4.36 5.09
CA LEU A 392 5.58 4.76 6.48
C LEU A 392 6.87 5.55 6.69
N GLN A 393 7.93 5.23 5.94
CA GLN A 393 9.16 6.01 5.90
C GLN A 393 8.88 7.44 5.43
N ARG A 394 8.14 7.60 4.33
CA ARG A 394 7.83 8.92 3.80
C ARG A 394 6.97 9.74 4.75
N HIS A 395 5.95 9.12 5.36
CA HIS A 395 5.13 9.79 6.37
C HIS A 395 5.94 10.16 7.62
N PHE A 396 6.83 9.29 8.10
CA PHE A 396 7.73 9.64 9.20
C PHE A 396 8.57 10.88 8.88
N ARG A 397 9.19 10.93 7.68
CA ARG A 397 9.93 12.12 7.23
C ARG A 397 9.06 13.36 7.09
N ASP A 398 7.83 13.19 6.64
CA ASP A 398 6.85 14.27 6.54
C ASP A 398 6.51 14.85 7.92
N PHE A 399 6.23 14.00 8.91
CA PHE A 399 5.97 14.42 10.28
C PHE A 399 7.17 15.13 10.92
N VAL A 400 8.39 14.65 10.67
CA VAL A 400 9.63 15.32 11.12
C VAL A 400 9.76 16.71 10.46
N THR A 401 9.62 16.78 9.13
CA THR A 401 9.79 18.03 8.37
C THR A 401 8.76 19.07 8.76
N LYS A 402 7.51 18.65 8.99
CA LYS A 402 6.40 19.50 9.42
C LYS A 402 6.38 19.80 10.91
N LYS A 403 7.35 19.27 11.69
CA LYS A 403 7.43 19.43 13.15
C LYS A 403 6.15 18.97 13.86
N GLU A 404 5.58 17.87 13.38
CA GLU A 404 4.39 17.24 13.97
C GLU A 404 4.72 16.14 14.96
N LEU A 405 6.02 15.83 15.13
CA LEU A 405 6.52 14.99 16.21
C LEU A 405 7.13 15.88 17.30
N PRO A 406 7.25 15.39 18.55
CA PRO A 406 7.96 16.10 19.60
C PRO A 406 9.39 16.42 19.15
N SER A 407 9.87 17.63 19.47
CA SER A 407 11.28 18.00 19.23
C SER A 407 12.25 17.22 20.11
N GLU A 408 11.75 16.70 21.23
CA GLU A 408 12.47 15.87 22.19
C GLU A 408 12.34 14.40 21.80
N ALA A 409 13.44 13.79 21.37
CA ALA A 409 13.45 12.42 20.86
C ALA A 409 13.05 11.38 21.92
N ASP A 410 13.45 11.59 23.17
CA ASP A 410 13.07 10.82 24.35
C ASP A 410 11.56 10.84 24.59
N ARG A 411 10.93 12.02 24.51
CA ARG A 411 9.47 12.12 24.60
C ARG A 411 8.77 11.38 23.45
N LEU A 412 9.30 11.43 22.23
CA LEU A 412 8.74 10.62 21.13
C LEU A 412 8.86 9.13 21.45
N LEU A 413 10.02 8.69 21.94
CA LEU A 413 10.26 7.29 22.29
C LEU A 413 9.27 6.82 23.36
N GLU A 414 9.05 7.60 24.41
CA GLU A 414 8.04 7.33 25.45
C GLU A 414 6.63 7.25 24.86
N ASN A 415 6.24 8.19 24.00
CA ASN A 415 4.93 8.18 23.33
C ASN A 415 4.72 6.91 22.50
N VAL A 416 5.75 6.43 21.80
CA VAL A 416 5.69 5.18 21.01
C VAL A 416 5.63 3.97 21.93
N LEU A 417 6.54 3.85 22.90
CA LEU A 417 6.62 2.70 23.80
C LEU A 417 5.38 2.57 24.69
N GLY A 418 4.77 3.69 25.06
CA GLY A 418 3.54 3.76 25.85
C GLY A 418 2.24 3.63 25.04
N ASP A 419 2.32 3.36 23.74
CA ASP A 419 1.18 3.27 22.82
C ASP A 419 0.28 4.52 22.81
N VAL A 420 0.83 5.69 23.18
CA VAL A 420 0.05 6.94 23.35
C VAL A 420 -0.66 7.32 22.06
N TYR A 421 0.01 7.19 20.91
CA TYR A 421 -0.61 7.45 19.61
C TYR A 421 -1.75 6.49 19.29
N PHE A 422 -1.59 5.18 19.55
CA PHE A 422 -2.63 4.20 19.28
C PHE A 422 -3.86 4.41 20.16
N ASN A 423 -3.65 4.71 21.45
CA ASN A 423 -4.70 5.00 22.40
C ASN A 423 -5.49 6.28 22.03
N GLY A 424 -4.81 7.29 21.49
CA GLY A 424 -5.42 8.54 21.04
C GLY A 424 -6.29 8.41 19.78
N ILE A 425 -6.13 7.35 18.96
CA ILE A 425 -6.86 7.19 17.68
C ILE A 425 -8.36 7.25 17.89
N LYS A 426 -8.91 6.65 18.95
CA LYS A 426 -10.37 6.60 19.16
C LYS A 426 -10.97 8.00 19.27
N ASN A 427 -10.30 8.90 19.95
CA ASN A 427 -10.78 10.26 20.22
C ASN A 427 -10.19 11.31 19.27
N GLY A 428 -9.19 10.94 18.46
CA GLY A 428 -8.40 11.91 17.70
C GLY A 428 -7.51 12.79 18.59
N ASP A 429 -7.12 12.27 19.75
CA ASP A 429 -6.30 12.96 20.76
C ASP A 429 -4.82 12.75 20.43
N ASP A 430 -4.23 13.70 19.69
CA ASP A 430 -2.80 13.69 19.37
C ASP A 430 -2.01 14.28 20.56
N PRO A 431 -1.08 13.53 21.20
CA PRO A 431 -0.31 14.00 22.35
C PRO A 431 0.78 15.02 21.98
N ASP A 432 1.03 15.22 20.69
CA ASP A 432 2.06 16.09 20.17
C ASP A 432 1.55 17.53 19.99
N PRO A 433 2.45 18.53 19.99
CA PRO A 433 2.04 19.90 19.71
C PRO A 433 1.34 19.99 18.35
N ALA A 434 0.25 20.75 18.30
CA ALA A 434 -0.38 21.08 17.03
C ALA A 434 0.66 21.78 16.13
N PRO A 435 0.69 21.46 14.82
CA PRO A 435 1.58 22.15 13.90
C PRO A 435 1.35 23.66 14.00
N PRO A 436 2.41 24.49 13.90
CA PRO A 436 2.25 25.94 13.95
C PRO A 436 1.22 26.35 12.91
N LYS A 437 0.15 27.04 13.34
CA LYS A 437 -0.87 27.53 12.42
C LYS A 437 -0.17 28.42 11.39
N LYS A 438 -0.10 27.95 10.13
CA LYS A 438 0.38 28.79 9.03
C LYS A 438 -0.48 30.06 9.06
N VAL A 439 0.16 31.20 9.25
CA VAL A 439 -0.53 32.49 9.14
C VAL A 439 -0.98 32.57 7.69
N THR A 440 -2.24 32.26 7.43
CA THR A 440 -2.85 32.50 6.14
C THR A 440 -2.70 34.00 5.92
N LYS A 441 -1.71 34.40 5.10
CA LYS A 441 -1.64 35.75 4.59
C LYS A 441 -3.02 35.98 4.00
N LYS A 442 -3.84 36.79 4.67
CA LYS A 442 -5.10 37.27 4.10
C LYS A 442 -4.66 37.93 2.80
N VAL A 443 -4.83 37.22 1.69
CA VAL A 443 -4.65 37.81 0.37
C VAL A 443 -5.69 38.89 0.34
N ASN A 444 -5.23 40.13 0.54
CA ASN A 444 -6.10 41.29 0.66
C ASN A 444 -6.83 41.34 -0.69
N PRO A 445 -8.16 41.11 -0.76
CA PRO A 445 -8.85 40.91 -2.03
C PRO A 445 -8.99 42.20 -2.85
N ASN A 446 -8.19 43.24 -2.56
CA ASN A 446 -8.10 44.44 -3.37
C ASN A 446 -6.79 45.18 -3.13
N PRO A 447 -6.07 45.50 -4.21
CA PRO A 447 -5.72 46.88 -4.47
C PRO A 447 -6.24 47.26 -5.86
N MET A 448 -7.30 48.06 -5.86
CA MET A 448 -7.79 48.91 -6.96
C MET A 448 -7.68 48.36 -8.39
N ALA A 449 -8.80 47.88 -8.92
CA ALA A 449 -9.03 47.94 -10.37
C ALA A 449 -9.01 49.42 -10.82
N PRO A 450 -8.34 49.76 -11.94
CA PRO A 450 -8.37 51.12 -12.47
C PRO A 450 -9.79 51.48 -12.90
N MET A 451 -10.28 52.62 -12.40
CA MET A 451 -11.57 53.20 -12.74
C MET A 451 -11.68 53.43 -14.25
N PHE A 452 -12.67 52.82 -14.89
CA PHE A 452 -13.15 53.26 -16.20
C PHE A 452 -14.09 54.46 -16.01
N PRO A 453 -13.94 55.54 -16.80
CA PRO A 453 -14.82 56.69 -16.70
C PRO A 453 -16.14 56.45 -17.43
N GLY A 454 -17.24 56.59 -16.69
CA GLY A 454 -18.49 57.20 -17.17
C GLY A 454 -19.39 56.38 -18.10
N GLN A 455 -20.51 55.89 -17.55
CA GLN A 455 -21.74 55.80 -18.31
C GLN A 455 -22.94 56.25 -17.45
N PRO A 456 -23.88 57.06 -17.99
CA PRO A 456 -24.93 57.70 -17.21
C PRO A 456 -26.08 56.73 -16.91
N GLY A 457 -26.79 57.04 -15.82
CA GLY A 457 -27.72 56.17 -15.12
C GLY A 457 -28.92 55.64 -15.92
N ARG A 458 -29.51 54.59 -15.36
CA ARG A 458 -30.91 54.25 -15.58
C ARG A 458 -31.63 53.98 -14.25
N PRO A 459 -32.91 54.38 -14.14
CA PRO A 459 -33.68 54.36 -12.90
C PRO A 459 -34.23 52.97 -12.60
N GLY A 460 -34.52 52.74 -11.32
CA GLY A 460 -34.82 51.43 -10.74
C GLY A 460 -36.12 50.76 -11.17
N MET A 461 -36.24 49.52 -10.72
CA MET A 461 -37.50 48.81 -10.60
C MET A 461 -37.38 47.78 -9.48
N ASP A 462 -38.19 47.98 -8.45
CA ASP A 462 -38.54 47.01 -7.43
C ASP A 462 -39.30 45.83 -8.07
N GLY A 463 -39.03 44.60 -7.63
CA GLY A 463 -39.57 43.40 -8.26
C GLY A 463 -39.54 42.19 -7.33
N GLU A 464 -40.60 42.10 -6.54
CA GLU A 464 -40.99 41.09 -5.58
C GLU A 464 -41.43 39.76 -6.25
N GLY A 465 -41.12 38.61 -5.62
CA GLY A 465 -41.94 37.39 -5.68
C GLY A 465 -41.69 36.36 -6.79
N GLY A 466 -41.48 35.10 -6.39
CA GLY A 466 -41.55 33.96 -7.32
C GLY A 466 -41.07 32.62 -6.75
N ARG A 467 -41.81 32.03 -5.80
CA ARG A 467 -41.65 30.63 -5.38
C ARG A 467 -42.13 29.69 -6.51
N GLY A 468 -41.29 28.74 -6.92
CA GLY A 468 -41.62 27.65 -7.84
C GLY A 468 -41.17 26.28 -7.29
N PRO A 469 -41.83 25.17 -7.71
CA PRO A 469 -41.93 23.93 -6.94
C PRO A 469 -40.73 22.99 -7.09
N GLY A 470 -40.44 22.27 -6.01
CA GLY A 470 -39.31 21.37 -5.84
C GLY A 470 -39.37 20.09 -6.67
N ILE A 471 -38.20 19.69 -7.17
CA ILE A 471 -37.94 18.39 -7.78
C ILE A 471 -37.20 17.52 -6.73
N PRO A 472 -37.63 16.27 -6.48
CA PRO A 472 -36.98 15.38 -5.52
C PRO A 472 -35.56 14.99 -5.99
N GLY A 473 -34.58 15.23 -5.13
CA GLY A 473 -33.16 14.98 -5.37
C GLY A 473 -32.79 13.50 -5.34
N GLY A 474 -32.03 13.06 -6.35
CA GLY A 474 -31.24 11.85 -6.31
C GLY A 474 -29.95 12.05 -5.50
N PRO A 475 -29.32 10.96 -5.00
CA PRO A 475 -28.13 11.04 -4.16
C PRO A 475 -26.95 11.59 -4.97
N GLY A 476 -26.53 12.81 -4.62
CA GLY A 476 -25.45 13.54 -5.26
C GLY A 476 -24.06 12.93 -4.99
N MET A 477 -23.22 12.97 -6.01
CA MET A 477 -21.77 12.80 -5.92
C MET A 477 -21.16 13.78 -4.90
N PRO A 478 -20.16 13.39 -4.09
CA PRO A 478 -19.36 14.35 -3.34
C PRO A 478 -18.48 15.14 -4.32
N GLY A 479 -18.99 16.27 -4.78
CA GLY A 479 -18.27 17.25 -5.59
C GLY A 479 -17.29 18.03 -4.73
N GLN A 480 -16.01 17.94 -5.09
CA GLN A 480 -14.96 18.84 -4.62
C GLN A 480 -15.18 20.20 -5.32
N GLY A 481 -15.86 21.12 -4.65
CA GLY A 481 -16.28 22.41 -5.22
C GLY A 481 -15.96 23.58 -4.29
N ALA A 482 -15.22 24.54 -4.85
CA ALA A 482 -15.11 25.97 -4.51
C ALA A 482 -15.21 26.38 -3.02
N ALA A 483 -14.06 26.77 -2.47
CA ALA A 483 -13.95 27.50 -1.22
C ALA A 483 -14.59 28.90 -1.33
N THR A 484 -15.84 29.03 -0.91
CA THR A 484 -16.45 30.31 -0.52
C THR A 484 -16.70 30.30 0.99
N ALA A 485 -16.14 31.29 1.68
CA ALA A 485 -16.43 31.74 3.06
C ALA A 485 -16.96 30.70 4.07
N SER A 486 -16.03 30.13 4.85
CA SER A 486 -16.22 29.51 6.18
C SER A 486 -17.55 28.76 6.43
N ALA A 487 -17.89 27.79 5.60
CA ALA A 487 -18.76 26.72 6.05
C ALA A 487 -18.02 25.98 7.18
N GLU A 488 -18.59 25.98 8.37
CA GLU A 488 -18.11 25.23 9.53
C GLU A 488 -17.92 23.76 9.09
N GLU A 489 -16.66 23.30 8.99
CA GLU A 489 -16.38 21.94 8.55
C GLU A 489 -17.09 20.95 9.49
N ASP A 490 -17.80 19.97 8.92
CA ASP A 490 -18.51 18.93 9.67
C ASP A 490 -17.59 18.32 10.77
N PRO A 491 -17.96 18.45 12.06
CA PRO A 491 -17.18 17.92 13.17
C PRO A 491 -16.84 16.43 13.02
N ALA A 492 -17.72 15.63 12.42
CA ALA A 492 -17.49 14.21 12.21
C ALA A 492 -16.39 13.95 11.16
N LEU A 493 -16.38 14.74 10.08
CA LEU A 493 -15.34 14.69 9.06
C LEU A 493 -13.98 15.13 9.63
N LEU A 494 -13.97 16.19 10.44
CA LEU A 494 -12.78 16.66 11.15
C LEU A 494 -12.20 15.60 12.08
N LEU A 495 -13.05 14.96 12.89
CA LEU A 495 -12.64 13.86 13.76
C LEU A 495 -12.05 12.71 12.92
N ARG A 496 -12.74 12.25 11.87
CA ARG A 496 -12.25 11.18 11.00
C ARG A 496 -10.87 11.49 10.40
N ARG A 497 -10.65 12.74 9.96
CA ARG A 497 -9.33 13.20 9.46
C ARG A 497 -8.26 13.15 10.55
N LYS A 498 -8.57 13.59 11.78
CA LYS A 498 -7.65 13.50 12.93
C LYS A 498 -7.31 12.04 13.25
N GLN A 499 -8.31 11.16 13.33
CA GLN A 499 -8.11 9.74 13.61
C GLN A 499 -7.23 9.08 12.53
N GLN A 500 -7.49 9.36 11.25
CA GLN A 500 -6.67 8.85 10.14
C GLN A 500 -5.22 9.35 10.20
N ARG A 501 -5.02 10.66 10.46
CA ARG A 501 -3.69 11.25 10.60
C ARG A 501 -2.93 10.64 11.77
N LEU A 502 -3.59 10.49 12.92
CA LEU A 502 -3.01 9.89 14.12
C LEU A 502 -2.71 8.40 13.92
N ALA A 503 -3.56 7.66 13.22
CA ALA A 503 -3.28 6.27 12.84
C ALA A 503 -2.05 6.15 11.92
N LEU A 504 -1.88 7.06 10.96
CA LEU A 504 -0.66 7.12 10.13
C LEU A 504 0.57 7.45 10.97
N LYS A 505 0.47 8.41 11.90
CA LYS A 505 1.54 8.76 12.84
C LYS A 505 1.94 7.57 13.70
N ALA A 506 0.97 6.89 14.32
CA ALA A 506 1.20 5.70 15.15
C ALA A 506 1.91 4.57 14.38
N ASN A 507 1.45 4.30 13.15
CA ASN A 507 2.08 3.28 12.30
C ASN A 507 3.48 3.68 11.82
N ALA A 508 3.69 4.95 11.45
CA ALA A 508 4.97 5.44 10.97
C ALA A 508 6.05 5.43 12.06
N THR A 509 5.72 5.88 13.27
CA THR A 509 6.67 5.92 14.40
C THR A 509 6.94 4.53 14.96
N SER A 510 5.93 3.65 15.06
CA SER A 510 6.12 2.24 15.45
C SER A 510 6.95 1.45 14.44
N TRP A 511 6.72 1.64 13.13
CA TRP A 511 7.57 1.08 12.08
C TRP A 511 9.01 1.59 12.21
N ALA A 512 9.20 2.90 12.38
CA ALA A 512 10.53 3.49 12.48
C ALA A 512 11.32 2.93 13.68
N LEU A 513 10.68 2.77 14.85
CA LEU A 513 11.31 2.17 16.03
C LEU A 513 11.65 0.70 15.77
N TYR A 514 10.67 -0.09 15.32
CA TYR A 514 10.88 -1.51 15.06
C TYR A 514 11.96 -1.75 13.98
N TYR A 515 11.97 -0.96 12.90
CA TYR A 515 12.96 -1.06 11.84
C TYR A 515 14.39 -0.83 12.37
N TYR A 516 14.59 0.19 13.21
CA TYR A 516 15.87 0.42 13.87
C TYR A 516 16.28 -0.75 14.76
N LEU A 517 15.36 -1.24 15.60
CA LEU A 517 15.63 -2.36 16.50
C LEU A 517 15.99 -3.63 15.71
N ALA A 518 15.22 -3.97 14.69
CA ALA A 518 15.44 -5.16 13.87
C ALA A 518 16.76 -5.10 13.06
N LYS A 519 17.23 -3.91 12.69
CA LYS A 519 18.45 -3.75 11.88
C LYS A 519 19.71 -3.51 12.70
N ALA A 520 19.62 -2.71 13.77
CA ALA A 520 20.78 -2.26 14.54
C ALA A 520 20.88 -2.92 15.92
N ARG A 521 19.78 -3.44 16.46
CA ARG A 521 19.69 -4.00 17.83
C ARG A 521 18.91 -5.34 17.88
N PRO A 522 19.16 -6.30 16.97
CA PRO A 522 18.32 -7.50 16.85
C PRO A 522 18.39 -8.40 18.10
N ALA A 523 19.55 -8.46 18.76
CA ALA A 523 19.71 -9.26 19.98
C ALA A 523 18.92 -8.67 21.15
N GLU A 524 18.96 -7.35 21.32
CA GLU A 524 18.19 -6.63 22.33
C GLU A 524 16.69 -6.72 22.07
N LEU A 525 16.25 -6.61 20.80
CA LEU A 525 14.85 -6.80 20.42
C LEU A 525 14.33 -8.19 20.81
N LYS A 526 15.10 -9.26 20.54
CA LYS A 526 14.74 -10.62 20.96
C LYS A 526 14.65 -10.75 22.48
N ARG A 527 15.62 -10.20 23.21
CA ARG A 527 15.59 -10.18 24.68
C ARG A 527 14.37 -9.43 25.20
N TYR A 528 14.01 -8.32 24.57
CA TYR A 528 12.83 -7.54 24.95
C TYR A 528 11.54 -8.35 24.78
N ILE A 529 11.36 -9.00 23.63
CA ILE A 529 10.21 -9.88 23.40
C ILE A 529 10.21 -11.06 24.40
N ALA A 530 11.37 -11.65 24.67
CA ALA A 530 11.50 -12.74 25.63
C ALA A 530 11.17 -12.32 27.07
N GLU A 531 11.48 -11.08 27.46
CA GLU A 531 11.10 -10.53 28.77
C GLU A 531 9.60 -10.23 28.86
N LEU A 532 9.01 -9.64 27.81
CA LEU A 532 7.56 -9.44 27.74
C LEU A 532 6.81 -10.78 27.84
N ASN A 533 7.37 -11.84 27.24
CA ASN A 533 6.83 -13.19 27.27
C ASN A 533 6.79 -13.85 28.67
N LYS A 534 7.55 -13.31 29.64
CA LYS A 534 7.56 -13.77 31.04
C LYS A 534 6.47 -13.12 31.87
N LEU A 535 5.82 -12.06 31.38
CA LEU A 535 4.79 -11.35 32.12
C LEU A 535 3.51 -12.19 32.25
N PRO A 536 2.70 -11.98 33.31
CA PRO A 536 1.45 -12.70 33.51
C PRO A 536 0.50 -12.52 32.32
N ARG A 537 -0.10 -13.63 31.87
CA ARG A 537 -1.03 -13.68 30.73
C ARG A 537 -2.26 -12.80 30.91
N ASP A 538 -2.78 -12.75 32.13
CA ASP A 538 -4.09 -12.15 32.42
C ASP A 538 -4.02 -10.64 32.67
N LEU A 539 -2.83 -10.04 32.66
CA LEU A 539 -2.65 -8.61 32.87
C LEU A 539 -2.35 -7.93 31.52
N PRO A 540 -3.21 -7.00 31.06
CA PRO A 540 -2.85 -6.13 29.96
C PRO A 540 -1.55 -5.41 30.28
N ILE A 541 -0.54 -5.52 29.41
CA ILE A 541 0.72 -4.81 29.59
C ILE A 541 0.42 -3.33 29.41
N ASP A 542 0.42 -2.58 30.51
CA ASP A 542 0.32 -1.13 30.42
C ASP A 542 1.61 -0.53 29.83
N GLY A 543 1.50 0.67 29.24
CA GLY A 543 2.63 1.33 28.61
C GLY A 543 3.82 1.53 29.56
N ARG A 544 3.56 1.67 30.87
CA ARG A 544 4.61 1.83 31.90
C ARG A 544 5.39 0.55 32.12
N THR A 545 4.72 -0.59 32.20
CA THR A 545 5.37 -1.90 32.32
C THR A 545 6.19 -2.20 31.07
N ALA A 546 5.62 -1.98 29.88
CA ALA A 546 6.33 -2.16 28.61
C ALA A 546 7.59 -1.29 28.53
N PHE A 547 7.50 -0.03 28.97
CA PHE A 547 8.62 0.90 29.05
C PHE A 547 9.68 0.46 30.07
N GLY A 548 9.28 0.04 31.26
CA GLY A 548 10.22 -0.46 32.29
C GLY A 548 11.01 -1.68 31.82
N VAL A 549 10.34 -2.65 31.16
CA VAL A 549 11.02 -3.80 30.56
C VAL A 549 11.98 -3.36 29.45
N PHE A 550 11.60 -2.37 28.65
CA PHE A 550 12.45 -1.83 27.59
C PHE A 550 13.71 -1.19 28.17
N VAL A 551 13.55 -0.31 29.16
CA VAL A 551 14.65 0.37 29.84
C VAL A 551 15.66 -0.64 30.40
N ARG A 552 15.19 -1.69 31.08
CA ARG A 552 16.05 -2.75 31.62
C ARG A 552 16.82 -3.49 30.52
N VAL A 553 16.11 -3.98 29.49
CA VAL A 553 16.72 -4.81 28.43
C VAL A 553 17.77 -4.07 27.62
N PHE A 554 17.54 -2.77 27.38
CA PHE A 554 18.43 -1.92 26.60
C PHE A 554 19.49 -1.21 27.46
N GLY A 555 19.56 -1.48 28.76
CA GLY A 555 20.54 -0.89 29.67
C GLY A 555 20.41 0.63 29.79
N LEU A 556 19.17 1.11 29.85
CA LEU A 556 18.83 2.53 29.92
C LEU A 556 18.45 2.99 31.34
N SER A 557 18.70 2.17 32.36
CA SER A 557 18.46 2.46 33.78
C SER A 557 19.75 2.84 34.52
N THR A 558 19.62 3.52 35.66
CA THR A 558 20.76 3.86 36.53
C THR A 558 21.35 2.67 37.28
N SER A 559 20.59 1.58 37.42
CA SER A 559 21.00 0.28 37.97
C SER A 559 20.21 -0.85 37.30
N GLU A 560 20.55 -2.12 37.54
CA GLU A 560 19.93 -3.28 36.89
C GLU A 560 18.39 -3.29 36.93
N ASP A 561 17.81 -2.88 38.07
CA ASP A 561 16.35 -2.71 38.27
C ASP A 561 15.97 -1.27 38.63
N GLY A 562 16.84 -0.31 38.33
CA GLY A 562 16.66 1.09 38.67
C GLY A 562 15.64 1.82 37.78
N PRO A 563 15.26 3.06 38.15
CA PRO A 563 14.48 3.91 37.27
C PRO A 563 15.25 4.20 35.97
N ALA A 564 14.52 4.61 34.93
CA ALA A 564 15.11 5.07 33.68
C ALA A 564 16.12 6.20 33.93
N ASP A 565 17.31 6.08 33.35
CA ASP A 565 18.29 7.17 33.29
C ASP A 565 17.91 8.10 32.12
N PRO A 566 17.47 9.35 32.40
CA PRO A 566 17.06 10.28 31.35
C PRO A 566 18.14 10.53 30.30
N VAL A 567 19.43 10.50 30.70
CA VAL A 567 20.55 10.73 29.79
C VAL A 567 20.71 9.54 28.83
N ALA A 568 20.66 8.32 29.36
CA ALA A 568 20.74 7.11 28.54
C ALA A 568 19.53 6.97 27.59
N VAL A 569 18.31 7.23 28.07
CA VAL A 569 17.09 7.21 27.25
C VAL A 569 17.17 8.23 26.12
N LYS A 570 17.55 9.48 26.42
CA LYS A 570 17.72 10.53 25.42
C LYS A 570 18.80 10.19 24.40
N LYS A 571 19.93 9.63 24.84
CA LYS A 571 20.97 9.16 23.93
C LYS A 571 20.44 8.05 23.01
N PHE A 572 19.75 7.05 23.54
CA PHE A 572 19.16 5.98 22.74
C PHE A 572 18.17 6.52 21.71
N ALA A 573 17.30 7.46 22.11
CA ALA A 573 16.33 8.06 21.22
C ALA A 573 17.00 8.88 20.10
N ASN A 574 18.06 9.63 20.40
CA ASN A 574 18.86 10.33 19.40
C ASN A 574 19.57 9.37 18.44
N ASP A 575 20.12 8.26 18.94
CA ASP A 575 20.75 7.21 18.13
C ASP A 575 19.72 6.58 17.16
N TRP A 576 18.50 6.31 17.65
CA TRP A 576 17.39 5.83 16.82
C TRP A 576 17.00 6.82 15.72
N PHE A 577 16.76 8.09 16.07
CA PHE A 577 16.41 9.12 15.09
C PHE A 577 17.50 9.33 14.06
N THR A 578 18.76 9.38 14.49
CA THR A 578 19.92 9.52 13.61
C THR A 578 19.98 8.35 12.64
N TYR A 579 19.78 7.12 13.14
CA TYR A 579 19.72 5.93 12.31
C TYR A 579 18.61 6.04 11.25
N ILE A 580 17.36 6.30 11.64
CA ILE A 580 16.23 6.41 10.70
C ILE A 580 16.45 7.55 9.71
N ASN A 581 17.09 8.63 10.15
CA ASN A 581 17.44 9.73 9.27
C ASN A 581 18.56 9.41 8.28
N SER A 582 19.43 8.45 8.58
CA SER A 582 20.46 7.94 7.67
C SER A 582 19.92 6.92 6.65
N VAL A 583 18.77 6.29 6.92
CA VAL A 583 18.14 5.37 5.96
C VAL A 583 17.62 6.19 4.79
N GLY A 584 18.22 6.00 3.61
CA GLY A 584 17.80 6.64 2.37
C GLY A 584 16.33 6.36 2.06
N LEU A 585 15.64 7.36 1.51
CA LEU A 585 14.26 7.21 1.07
C LEU A 585 14.17 6.15 -0.02
N VAL A 586 13.30 5.16 0.17
CA VAL A 586 13.04 4.13 -0.83
C VAL A 586 11.87 4.57 -1.68
N GLY A 587 12.13 5.28 -2.77
CA GLY A 587 11.08 5.74 -3.67
C GLY A 587 11.33 7.15 -4.16
N VAL A 588 10.37 7.64 -4.94
CA VAL A 588 10.44 8.93 -5.63
C VAL A 588 9.17 9.70 -5.35
N ASP A 589 9.31 10.98 -5.02
CA ASP A 589 8.20 11.93 -4.99
C ASP A 589 7.88 12.33 -6.43
N VAL A 590 6.62 12.15 -6.84
CA VAL A 590 6.11 12.56 -8.13
C VAL A 590 5.05 13.65 -7.89
N PRO A 591 5.25 14.86 -8.46
CA PRO A 591 4.29 15.94 -8.30
C PRO A 591 2.97 15.57 -8.97
N LEU A 592 1.86 15.79 -8.25
CA LEU A 592 0.54 15.56 -8.80
C LEU A 592 0.11 16.80 -9.60
N VAL A 593 -0.08 16.61 -10.90
CA VAL A 593 -0.67 17.63 -11.77
C VAL A 593 -2.17 17.66 -11.47
N LEU A 594 -2.58 18.58 -10.58
CA LEU A 594 -3.99 18.85 -10.37
C LEU A 594 -4.53 19.53 -11.64
N SER A 595 -5.54 18.93 -12.25
CA SER A 595 -6.29 19.62 -13.29
C SER A 595 -6.86 20.90 -12.69
N ALA A 596 -6.49 22.06 -13.23
CA ALA A 596 -7.11 23.30 -12.82
C ALA A 596 -8.64 23.11 -12.92
N PRO A 597 -9.41 23.44 -11.87
CA PRO A 597 -10.86 23.33 -11.95
C PRO A 597 -11.26 24.14 -13.18
N LYS A 598 -11.87 23.48 -14.18
CA LYS A 598 -12.41 24.19 -15.33
C LYS A 598 -13.37 25.21 -14.74
N THR A 599 -12.98 26.49 -14.75
CA THR A 599 -13.88 27.57 -14.40
C THR A 599 -15.12 27.31 -15.23
N PRO A 600 -16.29 27.07 -14.59
CA PRO A 600 -17.51 26.80 -15.35
C PRO A 600 -17.58 27.89 -16.37
N ALA A 601 -17.55 27.51 -17.66
CA ALA A 601 -17.58 28.49 -18.73
C ALA A 601 -18.76 29.37 -18.39
N THR A 602 -18.49 30.63 -18.07
CA THR A 602 -19.50 31.64 -17.92
C THR A 602 -20.08 31.73 -19.31
N ASN A 603 -21.08 30.87 -19.59
CA ASN A 603 -21.92 31.04 -20.74
C ASN A 603 -22.38 32.48 -20.62
N PRO A 604 -21.93 33.39 -21.50
CA PRO A 604 -22.49 34.72 -21.51
C PRO A 604 -23.97 34.46 -21.63
N MET A 605 -24.76 34.92 -20.66
CA MET A 605 -26.21 34.81 -20.71
C MET A 605 -26.63 35.48 -22.02
N GLY A 606 -26.76 34.66 -23.06
CA GLY A 606 -27.50 35.00 -24.25
C GLY A 606 -28.90 35.21 -23.73
N MET A 607 -29.27 36.48 -23.59
CA MET A 607 -30.64 36.92 -23.40
C MET A 607 -31.56 35.98 -24.17
N PRO A 608 -32.56 35.36 -23.53
CA PRO A 608 -33.58 34.61 -24.23
C PRO A 608 -34.16 35.51 -25.31
N GLY A 609 -33.82 35.21 -26.57
CA GLY A 609 -34.39 35.90 -27.71
C GLY A 609 -35.90 35.74 -27.63
N LEU A 610 -36.60 36.87 -27.49
CA LEU A 610 -38.01 37.00 -27.76
C LEU A 610 -38.30 36.40 -29.13
N PHE A 611 -38.85 35.18 -29.17
CA PHE A 611 -39.52 34.66 -30.35
C PHE A 611 -40.81 35.48 -30.53
N GLY A 612 -40.75 36.47 -31.43
CA GLY A 612 -41.94 37.12 -31.94
C GLY A 612 -42.76 36.15 -32.82
N PRO A 613 -44.10 36.22 -32.80
CA PRO A 613 -44.94 35.42 -33.68
C PRO A 613 -44.86 35.96 -35.11
N GLY A 614 -44.08 35.29 -35.95
CA GLY A 614 -44.00 35.53 -37.39
C GLY A 614 -45.15 34.85 -38.12
N SER A 615 -46.12 35.67 -38.51
CA SER A 615 -47.23 35.40 -39.42
C SER A 615 -46.78 34.72 -40.72
N GLY A 616 -47.66 33.87 -41.25
CA GLY A 616 -47.44 33.09 -42.47
C GLY A 616 -47.49 33.88 -43.78
N GLY A 617 -47.21 33.15 -44.85
CA GLY A 617 -47.34 33.56 -46.24
C GLY A 617 -46.80 32.44 -47.15
N GLY A 618 -47.71 31.70 -47.77
CA GLY A 618 -47.39 30.75 -48.83
C GLY A 618 -47.02 31.45 -50.13
N ASP A 619 -46.38 30.72 -51.04
CA ASP A 619 -46.98 30.27 -52.31
C ASP A 619 -45.93 29.53 -53.14
N GLY A 620 -46.43 28.72 -54.08
CA GLY A 620 -45.69 27.67 -54.77
C GLY A 620 -44.71 28.11 -55.86
N ARG A 621 -43.76 27.21 -56.13
CA ARG A 621 -43.63 26.46 -57.39
C ARG A 621 -42.58 25.38 -57.24
#